data_AF-A0A8C1ERH2-F1
#
_entry.id   AF-A0A8C1ERH2-F1
#
_cell.length_a   1.000
_cell.length_b   1.000
_cell.length_c   1.000
_cell.angle_alpha   90.00
_cell.angle_beta   90.00
_cell.angle_gamma   90.00
#
_symmetry.space_group_name_H-M   'P 1'
#
loop_
_entity.id
_entity.type
_entity.pdbx_description
1 polymer ?
#
loop_
_entity_poly.entity_id
_entity_poly.type
_entity_poly.pdbx_seq_one_letter_code
_entity_poly.pdbx_strand_id
1 'polypeptide(L)'
;MASLSWHCCRAIQTRAKACYFNPKHPAAAFINDTEVLPPLFDGCFFYMLGSFCKPPKDELIQLVKGGGGQLLNRQPKPESDVMQTLSAAPYHAQPASDQVLCTQYILYDPQSSYKPQKVRVGKVWSAPSTWLLDCIAAFQLLPVPEH
;
A
#
# COMPACT_ATOMS: atom_id res chain seq x y z
N MET A 1 -18.36 -15.71 13.89
CA MET A 1 -18.13 -14.24 13.78
C MET A 1 -17.12 -13.95 12.68
N ALA A 2 -17.46 -14.24 11.42
CA ALA A 2 -16.64 -13.96 10.25
C ALA A 2 -17.50 -13.16 9.26
N SER A 3 -17.47 -11.84 9.33
CA SER A 3 -18.21 -10.98 8.38
C SER A 3 -17.67 -9.56 8.24
N LEU A 4 -16.54 -9.21 8.88
CA LEU A 4 -15.97 -7.86 8.77
C LEU A 4 -14.94 -7.72 7.63
N SER A 5 -14.27 -8.81 7.22
CA SER A 5 -13.29 -8.83 6.12
C SER A 5 -13.96 -8.55 4.76
N TRP A 6 -15.02 -9.30 4.45
CA TRP A 6 -15.75 -9.20 3.18
C TRP A 6 -16.38 -7.81 2.96
N HIS A 7 -16.98 -7.24 4.00
CA HIS A 7 -17.58 -5.90 3.93
C HIS A 7 -16.53 -4.81 3.74
N CYS A 8 -15.30 -4.98 4.27
CA CYS A 8 -14.20 -4.05 4.05
C CYS A 8 -13.67 -4.09 2.61
N CYS A 9 -13.44 -5.29 2.05
CA CYS A 9 -13.08 -5.46 0.64
C CYS A 9 -14.15 -4.90 -0.29
N ARG A 10 -15.43 -5.17 -0.02
CA ARG A 10 -16.55 -4.54 -0.76
C ARG A 10 -16.59 -3.04 -0.59
N ALA A 11 -16.34 -2.50 0.61
CA ALA A 11 -16.37 -1.06 0.90
C ALA A 11 -15.26 -0.31 0.17
N ILE A 12 -14.02 -0.83 0.21
CA ILE A 12 -12.88 -0.37 -0.59
C ILE A 12 -13.23 -0.41 -2.08
N GLN A 13 -13.78 -1.53 -2.55
CA GLN A 13 -14.21 -1.69 -3.95
C GLN A 13 -15.39 -0.80 -4.32
N THR A 14 -16.34 -0.48 -3.42
CA THR A 14 -17.47 0.40 -3.73
C THR A 14 -17.08 1.87 -3.73
N ARG A 15 -16.10 2.27 -2.91
CA ARG A 15 -15.62 3.66 -2.86
C ARG A 15 -14.64 3.97 -4.00
N ALA A 16 -13.95 2.96 -4.52
CA ALA A 16 -13.09 3.04 -5.72
C ALA A 16 -13.83 2.90 -7.07
N LYS A 17 -15.17 2.70 -7.10
CA LYS A 17 -15.96 2.58 -8.34
C LYS A 17 -16.13 3.98 -8.97
N ALA A 18 -15.76 4.24 -10.22
CA ALA A 18 -16.08 3.46 -11.42
C ALA A 18 -14.96 3.40 -12.50
N CYS A 19 -13.74 3.90 -12.23
CA CYS A 19 -12.69 4.02 -13.26
C CYS A 19 -11.58 2.95 -13.24
N TYR A 20 -11.56 2.04 -12.26
CA TYR A 20 -10.45 1.09 -12.06
C TYR A 20 -10.85 -0.40 -12.18
N PHE A 21 -12.01 -0.70 -12.77
CA PHE A 21 -12.55 -2.06 -12.83
C PHE A 21 -11.87 -2.93 -13.89
N ASN A 22 -11.22 -4.02 -13.48
CA ASN A 22 -10.84 -5.13 -14.37
C ASN A 22 -11.41 -6.46 -13.82
N PRO A 23 -12.08 -7.27 -14.67
CA PRO A 23 -12.88 -8.42 -14.26
C PRO A 23 -12.11 -9.63 -13.71
N LYS A 24 -10.77 -9.71 -13.85
CA LYS A 24 -9.96 -10.78 -13.26
C LYS A 24 -9.70 -10.59 -11.75
N HIS A 25 -9.84 -9.37 -11.25
CA HIS A 25 -9.42 -8.94 -9.92
C HIS A 25 -10.35 -9.28 -8.75
N PRO A 26 -11.68 -9.32 -8.91
CA PRO A 26 -12.57 -9.81 -7.86
C PRO A 26 -12.24 -11.25 -7.46
N ALA A 27 -11.77 -12.07 -8.41
CA ALA A 27 -11.43 -13.46 -8.17
C ALA A 27 -10.17 -13.61 -7.29
N ALA A 28 -9.13 -12.80 -7.50
CA ALA A 28 -7.88 -12.89 -6.72
C ALA A 28 -8.08 -12.52 -5.24
N ALA A 29 -8.76 -11.39 -4.96
CA ALA A 29 -9.08 -10.99 -3.60
C ALA A 29 -10.05 -11.96 -2.92
N PHE A 30 -10.99 -12.52 -3.68
CA PHE A 30 -11.90 -13.55 -3.18
C PHE A 30 -11.16 -14.84 -2.81
N ILE A 31 -10.26 -15.34 -3.67
CA ILE A 31 -9.42 -16.51 -3.37
C ILE A 31 -8.58 -16.26 -2.12
N ASN A 32 -7.97 -15.08 -1.99
CA ASN A 32 -7.19 -14.72 -0.81
C ASN A 32 -8.01 -14.80 0.49
N ASP A 33 -9.26 -14.34 0.47
CA ASP A 33 -10.17 -14.40 1.62
C ASP A 33 -10.63 -15.84 1.90
N THR A 34 -10.97 -16.62 0.86
CA THR A 34 -11.39 -18.04 1.03
C THR A 34 -10.27 -18.93 1.54
N GLU A 35 -9.03 -18.65 1.13
CA GLU A 35 -7.83 -19.38 1.55
C GLU A 35 -7.22 -18.79 2.85
N VAL A 36 -7.84 -17.75 3.44
CA VAL A 36 -7.43 -17.10 4.69
C VAL A 36 -5.96 -16.63 4.65
N LEU A 37 -5.56 -16.06 3.51
CA LEU A 37 -4.22 -15.52 3.30
C LEU A 37 -4.08 -14.10 3.86
N PRO A 38 -2.85 -13.63 4.15
CA PRO A 38 -2.63 -12.28 4.65
C PRO A 38 -3.22 -11.19 3.73
N PRO A 39 -3.66 -10.05 4.29
CA PRO A 39 -4.10 -8.89 3.51
C PRO A 39 -3.01 -8.35 2.58
N LEU A 40 -3.41 -7.61 1.53
CA LEU A 40 -2.52 -7.12 0.46
C LEU A 40 -1.28 -6.38 0.99
N PHE A 41 -1.46 -5.55 2.01
CA PHE A 41 -0.41 -4.71 2.59
C PHE A 41 0.06 -5.21 3.95
N ASP A 42 -0.15 -6.49 4.26
CA ASP A 42 0.40 -7.11 5.46
C ASP A 42 1.93 -6.97 5.49
N GLY A 43 2.47 -6.52 6.63
CA GLY A 43 3.88 -6.20 6.80
C GLY A 43 4.34 -4.85 6.19
N CYS A 44 3.47 -4.09 5.53
CA CYS A 44 3.80 -2.79 4.95
C CYS A 44 3.47 -1.60 5.88
N PHE A 45 4.34 -0.59 5.88
CA PHE A 45 4.23 0.63 6.67
C PHE A 45 4.16 1.86 5.76
N PHE A 46 3.24 2.77 6.02
CA PHE A 46 2.95 3.92 5.16
C PHE A 46 3.03 5.22 5.94
N TYR A 47 3.75 6.20 5.40
CA TYR A 47 3.75 7.59 5.86
C TYR A 47 3.14 8.49 4.79
N MET A 48 2.18 9.33 5.18
CA MET A 48 1.47 10.23 4.27
C MET A 48 2.16 11.60 4.24
N LEU A 49 2.97 11.86 3.21
CA LEU A 49 3.73 13.10 3.07
C LEU A 49 2.86 14.22 2.47
N GLY A 50 2.69 15.30 3.24
CA GLY A 50 2.02 16.50 2.77
C GLY A 50 0.49 16.36 2.70
N SER A 51 -0.09 17.11 1.76
CA SER A 51 -1.53 17.18 1.50
C SER A 51 -1.88 16.38 0.25
N PHE A 52 -3.10 15.81 0.23
CA PHE A 52 -3.60 15.01 -0.88
C PHE A 52 -4.93 15.58 -1.37
N CYS A 53 -5.00 15.85 -2.66
CA CYS A 53 -6.19 16.43 -3.28
C CYS A 53 -7.13 15.35 -3.82
N LYS A 54 -6.61 14.38 -4.57
CA LYS A 54 -7.41 13.32 -5.19
C LYS A 54 -6.65 11.98 -5.24
N PRO A 55 -7.08 10.95 -4.49
CA PRO A 55 -8.10 11.00 -3.43
C PRO A 55 -7.61 11.74 -2.17
N PRO A 56 -8.52 12.26 -1.31
CA PRO A 56 -8.14 12.93 -0.08
C PRO A 56 -7.43 12.00 0.90
N LYS A 57 -6.61 12.59 1.78
CA LYS A 57 -5.74 11.86 2.73
C LYS A 57 -6.49 10.83 3.57
N ASP A 58 -7.68 11.17 4.07
CA ASP A 58 -8.47 10.27 4.91
C ASP A 58 -8.93 9.03 4.15
N GLU A 59 -9.25 9.15 2.86
CA GLU A 59 -9.61 8.00 2.05
C GLU A 59 -8.43 7.08 1.82
N LEU A 60 -7.25 7.63 1.51
CA LEU A 60 -6.03 6.85 1.41
C LEU A 60 -5.70 6.13 2.74
N ILE A 61 -5.91 6.78 3.88
CA ILE A 61 -5.75 6.18 5.20
C ILE A 61 -6.70 4.99 5.40
N GLN A 62 -7.97 5.11 4.98
CA GLN A 62 -8.92 4.00 5.06
C GLN A 62 -8.52 2.84 4.15
N LEU A 63 -8.02 3.14 2.93
CA LEU A 63 -7.55 2.14 1.99
C LEU A 63 -6.34 1.36 2.53
N VAL A 64 -5.34 2.06 3.08
CA VAL A 64 -4.16 1.45 3.72
C VAL A 64 -4.60 0.51 4.85
N LYS A 65 -5.43 1.00 5.77
CA LYS A 65 -5.90 0.23 6.92
C LYS A 65 -6.70 -1.00 6.50
N GLY A 66 -7.63 -0.85 5.56
CA GLY A 66 -8.47 -1.96 5.12
C GLY A 66 -7.72 -2.99 4.26
N GLY A 67 -6.58 -2.61 3.67
CA GLY A 67 -5.64 -3.54 3.04
C GLY A 67 -4.62 -4.19 4.00
N GLY A 68 -4.70 -3.91 5.32
CA GLY A 68 -3.79 -4.47 6.35
C GLY A 68 -2.48 -3.71 6.58
N GLY A 69 -2.30 -2.56 5.91
CA GLY A 69 -1.11 -1.73 6.09
C GLY A 69 -1.13 -0.90 7.37
N GLN A 70 0.06 -0.60 7.90
CA GLN A 70 0.23 0.20 9.11
C GLN A 70 0.59 1.66 8.79
N LEU A 71 0.03 2.61 9.53
CA LEU A 71 0.35 4.03 9.34
C LEU A 71 1.44 4.49 10.31
N LEU A 72 2.42 5.22 9.78
CA LEU A 72 3.48 5.86 10.54
C LEU A 72 3.06 7.30 10.88
N ASN A 73 3.19 7.67 12.16
CA ASN A 73 2.91 9.03 12.63
C ASN A 73 4.07 10.00 12.36
N ARG A 74 5.26 9.47 12.06
CA ARG A 74 6.48 10.24 11.78
C ARG A 74 7.10 9.72 10.50
N GLN A 75 7.75 10.61 9.76
CA GLN A 75 8.46 10.21 8.55
C GLN A 75 9.59 9.23 8.93
N PRO A 76 9.68 8.08 8.24
CA PRO A 76 10.75 7.12 8.50
C PRO A 76 12.10 7.71 8.12
N LYS A 77 13.11 7.48 8.97
CA LYS A 77 14.49 7.87 8.70
C LYS A 77 15.21 6.71 7.99
N PRO A 78 15.83 6.94 6.83
CA PRO A 78 16.48 5.86 6.06
C PRO A 78 17.56 5.09 6.84
N GLU A 79 18.26 5.79 7.73
CA GLU A 79 19.41 5.31 8.51
C GLU A 79 19.09 4.93 9.97
N SER A 80 17.83 4.98 10.41
CA SER A 80 17.52 4.68 11.82
C SER A 80 17.32 3.18 12.07
N ASP A 81 18.21 2.60 12.88
CA ASP A 81 18.18 1.20 13.29
C ASP A 81 16.96 0.79 14.15
N VAL A 82 16.11 1.75 14.54
CA VAL A 82 15.00 1.53 15.49
C VAL A 82 13.91 0.61 14.92
N MET A 83 13.85 0.41 13.60
CA MET A 83 12.89 -0.47 12.94
C MET A 83 13.52 -1.76 12.36
N GLN A 84 14.73 -2.13 12.78
CA GLN A 84 15.35 -3.41 12.37
C GLN A 84 14.57 -4.64 12.86
N THR A 85 13.71 -4.51 13.86
CA THR A 85 13.06 -5.64 14.56
C THR A 85 11.69 -6.04 14.00
N LEU A 86 11.10 -5.28 13.06
CA LEU A 86 9.74 -5.55 12.53
C LEU A 86 9.75 -5.95 11.04
N SER A 87 10.82 -6.60 10.59
CA SER A 87 11.00 -7.01 9.20
C SER A 87 10.34 -8.37 8.90
N ALA A 88 9.02 -8.48 9.08
CA ALA A 88 8.28 -9.51 8.37
C ALA A 88 8.22 -9.08 6.90
N ALA A 89 8.74 -9.92 6.00
CA ALA A 89 8.62 -9.67 4.56
C ALA A 89 7.13 -9.58 4.19
N PRO A 90 6.72 -8.60 3.36
CA PRO A 90 5.31 -8.51 2.95
C PRO A 90 4.93 -9.76 2.18
N TYR A 91 3.86 -10.43 2.58
CA TYR A 91 3.43 -11.71 2.00
C TYR A 91 3.24 -11.61 0.47
N HIS A 92 2.73 -10.47 -0.01
CA HIS A 92 2.46 -10.21 -1.43
C HIS A 92 3.64 -9.58 -2.19
N ALA A 93 4.80 -9.39 -1.56
CA ALA A 93 5.99 -8.94 -2.27
C ALA A 93 6.51 -10.05 -3.20
N GLN A 94 6.92 -9.68 -4.42
CA GLN A 94 7.57 -10.64 -5.31
C GLN A 94 8.89 -11.13 -4.67
N PRO A 95 9.15 -12.44 -4.57
CA PRO A 95 10.31 -12.98 -3.82
C PRO A 95 11.69 -12.47 -4.25
N ALA A 96 11.84 -11.96 -5.47
CA ALA A 96 13.09 -11.39 -5.99
C ALA A 96 13.12 -9.85 -5.97
N SER A 97 12.08 -9.19 -5.46
CA SER A 97 12.00 -7.73 -5.38
C SER A 97 12.68 -7.19 -4.13
N ASP A 98 13.31 -6.03 -4.25
CA ASP A 98 13.81 -5.25 -3.11
C ASP A 98 12.72 -4.91 -2.08
N GLN A 99 11.44 -4.94 -2.47
CA GLN A 99 10.29 -4.74 -1.58
C GLN A 99 10.11 -5.86 -0.54
N VAL A 100 10.76 -7.02 -0.72
CA VAL A 100 10.81 -8.09 0.30
C VAL A 100 11.59 -7.62 1.53
N LEU A 101 12.59 -6.75 1.34
CA LEU A 101 13.48 -6.24 2.40
C LEU A 101 13.12 -4.82 2.85
N CYS A 102 12.28 -4.13 2.08
CA CYS A 102 11.97 -2.71 2.23
C CYS A 102 10.45 -2.52 2.28
N THR A 103 9.91 -2.43 3.49
CA THR A 103 8.45 -2.43 3.73
C THR A 103 7.88 -1.05 4.06
N GLN A 104 8.69 0.00 4.01
CA GLN A 104 8.31 1.36 4.40
C GLN A 104 8.10 2.23 3.16
N TYR A 105 6.94 2.88 3.07
CA TYR A 105 6.52 3.69 1.94
C TYR A 105 6.15 5.09 2.40
N ILE A 106 6.81 6.08 1.84
CA ILE A 106 6.41 7.48 1.89
C ILE A 106 5.49 7.72 0.69
N LEU A 107 4.20 7.88 0.95
CA LEU A 107 3.22 8.25 -0.07
C LEU A 107 3.20 9.76 -0.25
N TYR A 108 3.19 10.23 -1.50
CA TYR A 108 3.03 11.64 -1.85
C TYR A 108 1.95 11.84 -2.92
N ASP A 109 1.35 13.02 -2.97
CA ASP A 109 0.44 13.39 -4.05
C ASP A 109 1.24 13.69 -5.33
N PRO A 110 1.03 12.96 -6.45
CA PRO A 110 1.76 13.22 -7.69
C PRO A 110 1.50 14.63 -8.27
N GLN A 111 0.39 15.27 -7.92
CA GLN A 111 0.06 16.64 -8.32
C GLN A 111 0.73 17.70 -7.42
N SER A 112 1.34 17.30 -6.31
CA SER A 112 2.12 18.22 -5.48
C SER A 112 3.45 18.62 -6.14
N SER A 113 4.06 19.68 -5.61
CA SER A 113 5.41 20.11 -6.00
C SER A 113 6.52 19.15 -5.56
N TYR A 114 6.21 18.16 -4.71
CA TYR A 114 7.18 17.18 -4.27
C TYR A 114 7.54 16.22 -5.41
N LYS A 115 8.85 16.06 -5.64
CA LYS A 115 9.44 15.06 -6.52
C LYS A 115 10.61 14.40 -5.79
N PRO A 116 10.57 13.08 -5.53
CA PRO A 116 11.68 12.41 -4.87
C PRO A 116 12.90 12.41 -5.79
N GLN A 117 14.08 12.74 -5.24
CA GLN A 117 15.34 12.61 -6.00
C GLN A 117 15.72 11.15 -6.26
N LYS A 118 15.34 10.26 -5.34
CA LYS A 118 15.52 8.81 -5.46
C LYS A 118 14.24 8.14 -5.00
N VAL A 119 13.81 7.14 -5.76
CA VAL A 119 12.62 6.34 -5.47
C VAL A 119 12.82 5.48 -4.22
N ARG A 120 14.06 5.10 -3.93
CA ARG A 120 14.46 4.36 -2.74
C ARG A 120 15.69 4.97 -2.06
N VAL A 121 15.62 5.10 -0.74
CA VAL A 121 16.77 5.44 0.12
C VAL A 121 16.76 4.47 1.30
N GLY A 122 17.80 3.64 1.42
CA GLY A 122 17.84 2.57 2.42
C GLY A 122 16.65 1.62 2.25
N LYS A 123 15.88 1.42 3.33
CA LYS A 123 14.67 0.57 3.35
C LYS A 123 13.37 1.33 3.06
N VAL A 124 13.47 2.60 2.69
CA VAL A 124 12.31 3.50 2.52
C VAL A 124 12.10 3.81 1.05
N TRP A 125 10.89 3.52 0.57
CA TRP A 125 10.40 3.88 -0.76
C TRP A 125 9.67 5.21 -0.73
N SER A 126 9.79 5.98 -1.80
CA SER A 126 8.92 7.12 -2.08
C SER A 126 8.03 6.75 -3.26
N ALA A 127 6.73 6.68 -3.04
CA ALA A 127 5.76 6.25 -4.06
C ALA A 127 4.62 7.27 -4.19
N PRO A 128 4.12 7.52 -5.42
CA PRO A 128 2.94 8.36 -5.59
C PRO A 128 1.70 7.65 -5.03
N SER A 129 0.69 8.41 -4.57
CA SER A 129 -0.58 7.84 -4.09
C SER A 129 -1.29 6.98 -5.15
N THR A 130 -1.08 7.25 -6.43
CA THR A 130 -1.60 6.44 -7.54
C THR A 130 -1.06 5.02 -7.52
N TRP A 131 0.20 4.80 -7.12
CA TRP A 131 0.75 3.45 -6.99
C TRP A 131 -0.01 2.61 -5.95
N LEU A 132 -0.42 3.22 -4.82
CA LEU A 132 -1.26 2.52 -3.84
C LEU A 132 -2.59 2.08 -4.47
N LEU A 133 -3.21 2.96 -5.26
CA LEU A 133 -4.47 2.67 -5.95
C LEU A 133 -4.30 1.56 -6.98
N ASP A 134 -3.21 1.60 -7.74
CA ASP A 134 -2.91 0.57 -8.75
C ASP A 134 -2.64 -0.79 -8.07
N CYS A 135 -1.95 -0.81 -6.92
CA CYS A 135 -1.77 -2.03 -6.13
C CYS A 135 -3.12 -2.62 -5.70
N ILE A 136 -4.03 -1.78 -5.21
CA ILE A 136 -5.37 -2.21 -4.78
C ILE A 136 -6.18 -2.71 -5.98
N ALA A 137 -6.13 -1.98 -7.10
CA ALA A 137 -6.86 -2.33 -8.31
C ALA A 137 -6.39 -3.67 -8.89
N ALA A 138 -5.09 -3.96 -8.81
CA ALA A 138 -4.50 -5.22 -9.25
C ALA A 138 -4.51 -6.33 -8.19
N PHE A 139 -4.86 -5.99 -6.94
CA PHE A 139 -4.64 -6.85 -5.77
C PHE A 139 -3.22 -7.44 -5.73
N GLN A 140 -2.22 -6.60 -5.97
CA GLN A 140 -0.81 -6.98 -6.03
C GLN A 140 0.06 -5.87 -5.46
N LEU A 141 1.13 -6.21 -4.75
CA LEU A 141 2.16 -5.24 -4.40
C LEU A 141 3.02 -4.97 -5.63
N LEU A 142 2.66 -3.94 -6.40
CA LEU A 142 3.34 -3.61 -7.64
C LEU A 142 4.74 -3.02 -7.37
N PRO A 143 5.67 -3.14 -8.33
CA PRO A 143 6.93 -2.40 -8.30
C PRO A 143 6.66 -0.89 -8.17
N VAL A 144 7.48 -0.20 -7.37
CA VAL A 144 7.38 1.25 -7.24
C VAL A 144 7.92 1.89 -8.53
N PRO A 145 7.17 2.78 -9.20
CA PRO A 145 7.60 3.34 -10.48
C PRO A 145 8.82 4.25 -10.32
N GLU A 146 9.80 4.07 -11.20
CA GLU A 146 10.92 4.99 -11.37
C GLU A 146 10.49 6.20 -12.22
N HIS A 147 11.13 7.35 -12.00
CA HIS A 147 10.86 8.59 -12.73
C HIS A 147 11.75 8.72 -13.97
#